data_AF-A0A0F8B0E9-F1
#
_entry.id   AF-A0A0F8B0E9-F1
#
_cell.length_a   1.000
_cell.length_b   1.000
_cell.length_c   1.000
_cell.angle_alpha   90.00
_cell.angle_beta   90.00
_cell.angle_gamma   90.00
#
_symmetry.space_group_name_H-M   'P 1'
#
loop_
_entity.id
_entity.type
_entity.pdbx_description
1 polymer ?
#
loop_
_entity_poly.entity_id
_entity_poly.type
_entity_poly.pdbx_seq_one_letter_code
_entity_poly.pdbx_strand_id
1 'polypeptide(L)'
;MAFSPKLKISTIYMAWTDEEPDHENKLSLTEIYNALAEKEGMKPDEMRWVTFEVVVGDFETDLLIDSIRQNRTLGSLEEVRILPGDKEWDMVAATQYYTNLLQVINKPVQKMLIRSINSGRPWEKVNYVNRMFFSFGPLEPKTPVPGTAAEVSATETKPESDEEEQEAALDALSAEEEAKENAF
;
A
#
# COMPACT_ATOMS: atom_id res chain seq x y z
N MET A 1 2.36 7.30 -10.44
CA MET A 1 2.86 6.35 -9.43
C MET A 1 4.18 6.86 -8.89
N ALA A 2 4.51 6.55 -7.65
CA ALA A 2 5.78 6.86 -7.01
C ALA A 2 6.40 5.58 -6.43
N PHE A 3 7.72 5.48 -6.45
CA PHE A 3 8.48 4.34 -5.93
C PHE A 3 9.56 4.87 -5.00
N SER A 4 9.73 4.19 -3.86
CA SER A 4 10.80 4.45 -2.90
C SER A 4 11.59 3.16 -2.68
N PRO A 5 12.58 2.87 -3.55
CA PRO A 5 13.25 1.56 -3.57
C PRO A 5 13.97 1.20 -2.28
N LYS A 6 14.60 2.20 -1.66
CA LYS A 6 15.29 2.04 -0.37
C LYS A 6 14.33 1.59 0.74
N LEU A 7 13.09 2.06 0.70
CA LEU A 7 12.06 1.76 1.69
C LEU A 7 11.17 0.58 1.28
N LYS A 8 11.26 0.14 0.01
CA LYS A 8 10.40 -0.90 -0.59
C LYS A 8 8.91 -0.54 -0.50
N ILE A 9 8.61 0.72 -0.78
CA ILE A 9 7.25 1.28 -0.79
C ILE A 9 6.94 1.77 -2.21
N SER A 10 5.73 1.51 -2.70
CA SER A 10 5.22 2.13 -3.93
C SER A 10 3.84 2.73 -3.70
N THR A 11 3.58 3.90 -4.29
CA THR A 11 2.29 4.58 -4.26
C THR A 11 1.69 4.61 -5.67
N ILE A 12 0.47 4.08 -5.80
CA ILE A 12 -0.34 4.10 -7.01
C ILE A 12 -1.41 5.17 -6.84
N TYR A 13 -1.36 6.17 -7.72
CA TYR A 13 -2.38 7.20 -7.84
C TYR A 13 -3.32 6.73 -8.94
N MET A 14 -4.52 6.28 -8.57
CA MET A 14 -5.50 5.64 -9.45
C MET A 14 -6.18 6.61 -10.43
N ALA A 15 -6.01 7.92 -10.22
CA ALA A 15 -6.54 8.89 -11.14
C ALA A 15 -5.91 8.65 -12.54
N TRP A 16 -6.74 8.70 -13.58
CA TRP A 16 -6.39 8.78 -15.00
C TRP A 16 -6.16 7.49 -15.82
N THR A 17 -5.89 6.32 -15.23
CA THR A 17 -5.67 5.10 -16.06
C THR A 17 -6.97 4.45 -16.55
N ASP A 18 -8.03 4.52 -15.75
CA ASP A 18 -9.36 3.99 -16.10
C ASP A 18 -10.18 4.96 -16.97
N GLU A 19 -9.81 6.24 -17.00
CA GLU A 19 -10.41 7.25 -17.88
C GLU A 19 -9.79 7.26 -19.28
N GLU A 20 -8.58 6.70 -19.44
CA GLU A 20 -7.96 6.55 -20.76
C GLU A 20 -8.82 5.57 -21.60
N PRO A 21 -9.36 6.01 -22.75
CA PRO A 21 -10.13 5.14 -23.61
C PRO A 21 -9.29 3.93 -24.04
N ASP A 22 -9.92 2.76 -24.07
CA ASP A 22 -9.21 1.57 -24.52
C ASP A 22 -8.70 1.74 -25.96
N HIS A 23 -7.42 1.43 -26.15
CA HIS A 23 -6.76 1.44 -27.45
C HIS A 23 -5.67 0.37 -27.48
N GLU A 24 -5.25 -0.04 -28.68
CA GLU A 24 -4.33 -1.18 -28.88
C GLU A 24 -3.01 -1.08 -28.11
N ASN A 25 -2.55 0.15 -27.80
CA ASN A 25 -1.30 0.39 -27.08
C ASN A 25 -1.48 0.76 -25.59
N LYS A 26 -2.67 0.54 -25.01
CA LYS A 26 -2.94 0.91 -23.62
C LYS A 26 -2.23 -0.11 -22.74
N LEU A 27 -1.30 0.38 -21.93
CA LEU A 27 -0.58 -0.47 -20.98
C LEU A 27 -1.50 -0.77 -19.80
N SER A 28 -1.57 -2.05 -19.42
CA SER A 28 -2.22 -2.47 -18.20
C SER A 28 -1.50 -1.93 -16.97
N LEU A 29 -2.22 -1.86 -15.84
CA LEU A 29 -1.63 -1.53 -14.54
C LEU A 29 -0.41 -2.42 -14.23
N THR A 30 -0.51 -3.71 -14.49
CA THR A 30 0.59 -4.67 -14.30
C THR A 30 1.82 -4.33 -15.15
N GLU A 31 1.63 -3.99 -16.43
CA GLU A 31 2.74 -3.62 -17.33
C GLU A 31 3.42 -2.32 -16.87
N ILE A 32 2.63 -1.29 -16.53
CA ILE A 32 3.16 -0.02 -16.02
C ILE A 32 3.93 -0.25 -14.72
N TYR A 33 3.34 -0.99 -13.79
CA TYR A 33 3.94 -1.26 -12.48
C TYR A 33 5.25 -2.03 -12.61
N ASN A 34 5.27 -3.11 -13.42
CA ASN A 34 6.47 -3.92 -13.63
C ASN A 34 7.59 -3.12 -14.30
N ALA A 35 7.27 -2.32 -15.32
CA ALA A 35 8.26 -1.49 -16.00
C ALA A 35 8.87 -0.43 -15.08
N LEU A 36 8.05 0.17 -14.21
CA LEU A 36 8.54 1.13 -13.21
C LEU A 36 9.38 0.46 -12.12
N ALA A 37 8.95 -0.70 -11.60
CA ALA A 37 9.73 -1.47 -10.64
C ALA A 37 11.10 -1.86 -11.21
N GLU A 38 11.14 -2.38 -12.44
CA GLU A 38 12.38 -2.78 -13.12
C GLU A 38 13.31 -1.58 -13.36
N LYS A 39 12.77 -0.44 -13.79
CA LYS A 39 13.54 0.81 -13.95
C LYS A 39 14.20 1.24 -12.64
N GLU A 40 13.52 1.03 -11.52
CA GLU A 40 14.04 1.30 -10.17
C GLU A 40 14.93 0.18 -9.61
N GLY A 41 15.24 -0.85 -10.42
CA GLY A 41 16.13 -1.95 -10.05
C GLY A 41 15.51 -2.92 -9.03
N MET A 42 14.19 -3.01 -8.96
CA MET A 42 13.46 -3.87 -8.04
C MET A 42 12.48 -4.78 -8.76
N LYS A 43 12.12 -5.89 -8.10
CA LYS A 43 10.98 -6.70 -8.49
C LYS A 43 9.74 -6.28 -7.69
N PRO A 44 8.53 -6.35 -8.27
CA PRO A 44 7.28 -6.13 -7.55
C PRO A 44 7.21 -6.86 -6.20
N ASP A 45 7.56 -8.15 -6.17
CA ASP A 45 7.47 -8.97 -4.94
C ASP A 45 8.51 -8.60 -3.86
N GLU A 46 9.50 -7.77 -4.18
CA GLU A 46 10.44 -7.21 -3.19
C GLU A 46 9.82 -6.07 -2.38
N MET A 47 8.64 -5.58 -2.78
CA MET A 47 7.90 -4.57 -2.04
C MET A 47 7.44 -5.07 -0.68
N ARG A 48 7.52 -4.16 0.28
CA ARG A 48 7.00 -4.30 1.64
C ARG A 48 5.65 -3.62 1.79
N TRP A 49 5.45 -2.51 1.07
CA TRP A 49 4.18 -1.79 1.03
C TRP A 49 3.80 -1.39 -0.38
N VAL A 50 2.53 -1.61 -0.71
CA VAL A 50 1.89 -0.98 -1.87
C VAL A 50 0.74 -0.15 -1.36
N THR A 51 0.67 1.07 -1.87
CA THR A 51 -0.22 2.10 -1.37
C THR A 51 -1.09 2.62 -2.49
N PHE A 52 -2.37 2.82 -2.22
CA PHE A 52 -3.33 3.39 -3.17
C PHE A 52 -3.96 4.64 -2.60
N GLU A 53 -3.93 5.73 -3.36
CA GLU A 53 -4.74 6.90 -3.06
C GLU A 53 -6.18 6.66 -3.55
N VAL A 54 -7.16 6.89 -2.67
CA VAL A 54 -8.57 6.78 -3.01
C VAL A 54 -8.93 7.94 -3.94
N VAL A 55 -9.52 7.61 -5.08
CA VAL A 55 -9.87 8.58 -6.12
C VAL A 55 -10.91 9.55 -5.59
N VAL A 56 -10.69 10.86 -5.82
CA VAL A 56 -11.69 11.89 -5.50
C VAL A 56 -12.98 11.58 -6.25
N GLY A 57 -14.07 11.38 -5.53
CA GLY A 57 -15.38 11.02 -6.10
C GLY A 57 -15.73 9.53 -5.99
N ASP A 58 -14.85 8.69 -5.47
CA ASP A 58 -15.17 7.31 -5.06
C ASP A 58 -15.93 7.31 -3.72
N PHE A 59 -17.17 7.82 -3.77
CA PHE A 59 -18.02 7.99 -2.59
C PHE A 59 -18.35 6.66 -1.91
N GLU A 60 -18.40 5.56 -2.67
CA GLU A 60 -18.66 4.23 -2.10
C GLU A 60 -17.50 3.80 -1.19
N THR A 61 -16.27 3.97 -1.65
CA THR A 61 -15.09 3.67 -0.83
C THR A 61 -14.97 4.61 0.36
N ASP A 62 -15.22 5.92 0.17
CA ASP A 62 -15.18 6.87 1.29
C ASP A 62 -16.21 6.54 2.37
N LEU A 63 -17.46 6.21 1.98
CA LEU A 63 -18.50 5.79 2.93
C LEU A 63 -18.14 4.49 3.65
N LEU A 64 -17.51 3.55 2.95
CA LEU A 64 -16.99 2.32 3.55
C LEU A 64 -15.94 2.65 4.62
N ILE A 65 -14.96 3.49 4.31
CA ILE A 65 -13.90 3.90 5.24
C ILE A 65 -14.50 4.60 6.46
N ASP A 66 -15.45 5.52 6.25
CA ASP A 66 -16.15 6.22 7.33
C ASP A 66 -16.92 5.24 8.22
N SER A 67 -17.58 4.24 7.63
CA SER A 67 -18.25 3.19 8.39
C SER A 67 -17.28 2.37 9.25
N ILE A 68 -16.10 2.04 8.70
CA ILE A 68 -15.06 1.33 9.46
C ILE A 68 -14.61 2.17 10.67
N ARG A 69 -14.33 3.46 10.47
CA ARG A 69 -13.93 4.39 11.55
C ARG A 69 -15.00 4.51 12.62
N GLN A 70 -16.26 4.73 12.22
CA GLN A 70 -17.40 4.83 13.14
C GLN A 70 -17.57 3.55 13.97
N ASN A 71 -17.50 2.39 13.32
CA ASN A 71 -17.61 1.09 13.99
C ASN A 71 -16.49 0.82 15.00
N ARG A 72 -15.35 1.50 14.86
CA ARG A 72 -14.19 1.43 15.76
C ARG A 72 -14.11 2.64 16.71
N THR A 73 -15.09 3.54 16.66
CA THR A 73 -15.12 4.80 17.46
C THR A 73 -13.88 5.67 17.23
N LEU A 74 -13.36 5.67 16.00
CA LEU A 74 -12.20 6.46 15.59
C LEU A 74 -12.66 7.81 15.00
N GLY A 75 -11.87 8.86 15.22
CA GLY A 75 -12.04 10.14 14.54
C GLY A 75 -11.84 10.03 13.02
N SER A 76 -12.31 11.04 12.27
CA SER A 76 -12.29 11.04 10.80
C SER A 76 -10.88 11.04 10.20
N LEU A 77 -9.85 11.43 10.97
CA LEU A 77 -8.45 11.47 10.54
C LEU A 77 -7.60 10.38 11.22
N GLU A 78 -8.19 9.61 12.13
CA GLU A 78 -7.45 8.55 12.82
C GLU A 78 -7.17 7.39 11.87
N GLU A 79 -5.99 6.80 12.06
CA GLU A 79 -5.56 5.63 11.30
C GLU A 79 -6.42 4.42 11.65
N VAL A 80 -6.84 3.70 10.62
CA VAL A 80 -7.45 2.38 10.78
C VAL A 80 -6.39 1.32 10.49
N ARG A 81 -6.12 0.44 11.46
CA ARG A 81 -5.31 -0.76 11.27
C ARG A 81 -6.21 -2.00 11.16
N ILE A 82 -6.16 -2.72 10.04
CA ILE A 82 -6.98 -3.92 9.78
C ILE A 82 -6.06 -5.13 9.64
N LEU A 83 -6.31 -6.17 10.44
CA LEU A 83 -5.57 -7.43 10.44
C LEU A 83 -6.40 -8.57 9.83
N PRO A 84 -5.75 -9.65 9.34
CA PRO A 84 -6.47 -10.83 8.87
C PRO A 84 -7.43 -11.36 9.94
N GLY A 85 -8.70 -11.53 9.58
CA GLY A 85 -9.76 -11.97 10.49
C GLY A 85 -10.60 -10.83 11.10
N ASP A 86 -10.18 -9.58 10.94
CA ASP A 86 -11.03 -8.44 11.25
C ASP A 86 -12.24 -8.42 10.31
N LYS A 87 -13.42 -8.05 10.84
CA LYS A 87 -14.67 -7.99 10.04
C LYS A 87 -14.56 -7.06 8.83
N GLU A 88 -13.72 -6.03 8.93
CA GLU A 88 -13.51 -5.03 7.88
C GLU A 88 -12.54 -5.49 6.79
N TRP A 89 -11.83 -6.61 7.00
CA TRP A 89 -10.90 -7.17 6.02
C TRP A 89 -11.60 -7.44 4.69
N ASP A 90 -12.73 -8.15 4.75
CA ASP A 90 -13.51 -8.51 3.56
C ASP A 90 -14.15 -7.28 2.90
N MET A 91 -14.45 -6.24 3.69
CA MET A 91 -14.96 -4.97 3.16
C MET A 91 -13.90 -4.29 2.28
N VAL A 92 -12.67 -4.18 2.76
CA VAL A 92 -11.56 -3.60 1.97
C VAL A 92 -11.17 -4.51 0.81
N ALA A 93 -11.20 -5.84 1.01
CA ALA A 93 -10.89 -6.81 -0.03
C ALA A 93 -11.87 -6.76 -1.22
N ALA A 94 -13.10 -6.28 -1.01
CA ALA A 94 -14.10 -6.10 -2.04
C ALA A 94 -13.91 -4.81 -2.87
N THR A 95 -12.96 -3.94 -2.53
CA THR A 95 -12.73 -2.68 -3.25
C THR A 95 -11.92 -2.88 -4.53
N GLN A 96 -12.04 -1.93 -5.45
CA GLN A 96 -11.19 -1.88 -6.66
C GLN A 96 -9.70 -1.78 -6.31
N TYR A 97 -9.34 -1.13 -5.21
CA TYR A 97 -7.95 -0.97 -4.78
C TYR A 97 -7.31 -2.31 -4.41
N TYR A 98 -8.04 -3.17 -3.71
CA TYR A 98 -7.57 -4.53 -3.42
C TYR A 98 -7.52 -5.38 -4.69
N THR A 99 -8.50 -5.26 -5.58
CA THR A 99 -8.50 -5.95 -6.88
C THR A 99 -7.28 -5.55 -7.73
N ASN A 100 -6.96 -4.27 -7.78
CA ASN A 100 -5.81 -3.72 -8.50
C ASN A 100 -4.49 -4.11 -7.84
N LEU A 101 -4.45 -4.22 -6.51
CA LEU A 101 -3.30 -4.75 -5.80
C LEU A 101 -2.93 -6.17 -6.25
N LEU A 102 -3.93 -7.04 -6.39
CA LEU A 102 -3.73 -8.43 -6.81
C LEU A 102 -3.19 -8.55 -8.25
N GLN A 103 -3.31 -7.49 -9.06
CA GLN A 103 -2.73 -7.46 -10.41
C GLN A 103 -1.23 -7.16 -10.42
N VAL A 104 -0.70 -6.55 -9.36
CA VAL A 104 0.68 -6.04 -9.32
C VAL A 104 1.57 -6.78 -8.32
N ILE A 105 1.00 -7.40 -7.29
CA ILE A 105 1.75 -8.13 -6.26
C ILE A 105 1.22 -9.54 -6.10
N ASN A 106 2.12 -10.53 -6.12
CA ASN A 106 1.79 -11.93 -5.88
C ASN A 106 2.23 -12.40 -4.49
N LYS A 107 1.80 -11.66 -3.45
CA LYS A 107 2.11 -11.94 -2.04
C LYS A 107 0.88 -11.77 -1.17
N PRO A 108 0.72 -12.60 -0.12
CA PRO A 108 -0.39 -12.44 0.81
C PRO A 108 -0.25 -11.15 1.60
N VAL A 109 -1.30 -10.34 1.60
CA VAL A 109 -1.40 -9.14 2.44
C VAL A 109 -1.40 -9.57 3.90
N GLN A 110 -0.54 -8.94 4.71
CA GLN A 110 -0.40 -9.26 6.14
C GLN A 110 -1.17 -8.29 7.03
N LYS A 111 -1.36 -7.04 6.57
CA LYS A 111 -2.01 -5.96 7.31
C LYS A 111 -2.36 -4.84 6.35
N MET A 112 -3.49 -4.19 6.59
CA MET A 112 -3.94 -3.01 5.86
C MET A 112 -3.97 -1.81 6.80
N LEU A 113 -3.52 -0.64 6.33
CA LEU A 113 -3.72 0.63 7.02
C LEU A 113 -4.56 1.56 6.15
N ILE A 114 -5.40 2.39 6.77
CA ILE A 114 -6.13 3.46 6.08
C ILE A 114 -5.81 4.76 6.81
N ARG A 115 -5.22 5.71 6.07
CA ARG A 115 -4.85 7.03 6.60
C ARG A 115 -5.53 8.13 5.80
N SER A 116 -5.83 9.24 6.45
CA SER A 116 -6.22 10.46 5.77
C SER A 116 -5.01 11.36 5.64
N ILE A 117 -4.66 11.71 4.40
CA ILE A 117 -3.49 12.53 4.07
C ILE A 117 -4.00 13.86 3.56
N ASN A 118 -3.34 14.95 3.94
CA ASN A 118 -3.68 16.27 3.38
C ASN A 118 -3.18 16.35 1.94
N SER A 119 -4.10 16.50 0.99
CA SER A 119 -3.83 16.67 -0.46
C SER A 119 -4.10 18.09 -0.95
N GLY A 120 -4.20 19.07 -0.06
CA GLY A 120 -4.44 20.46 -0.41
C GLY A 120 -3.14 21.20 -0.77
N ARG A 121 -3.20 22.07 -1.79
CA ARG A 121 -2.19 23.14 -1.93
C ARG A 121 -2.28 24.09 -0.74
N PRO A 122 -1.19 24.79 -0.34
CA PRO A 122 -1.17 25.67 0.84
C PRO A 122 -2.24 26.77 0.87
N TRP A 123 -2.79 27.14 -0.29
CA TRP A 123 -3.78 28.21 -0.48
C TRP A 123 -5.20 27.73 -0.74
N GLU A 124 -5.43 26.42 -0.85
CA GLU A 124 -6.78 25.84 -0.88
C GLU A 124 -7.20 25.38 0.52
N LYS A 125 -8.51 25.20 0.73
CA LYS A 125 -8.97 24.54 1.97
C LYS A 125 -8.31 23.17 2.06
N VAL A 126 -7.88 22.82 3.27
CA VAL A 126 -7.36 21.48 3.59
C VAL A 126 -8.34 20.44 3.05
N ASN A 127 -7.89 19.68 2.05
CA ASN A 127 -8.62 18.56 1.48
C ASN A 127 -7.90 17.31 1.97
N TYR A 128 -8.64 16.42 2.65
CA TYR A 128 -8.09 15.14 3.06
C TYR A 128 -8.53 14.08 2.05
N VAL A 129 -7.57 13.30 1.56
CA VAL A 129 -7.83 12.09 0.78
C VAL A 129 -7.48 10.86 1.61
N ASN A 130 -8.27 9.81 1.46
CA ASN A 130 -7.96 8.54 2.08
C ASN A 130 -6.88 7.82 1.25
N ARG A 131 -5.95 7.16 1.94
CA ARG A 131 -4.92 6.34 1.32
C ARG A 131 -4.90 4.97 2.00
N MET A 132 -4.97 3.91 1.20
CA MET A 132 -4.95 2.52 1.63
C MET A 132 -3.54 1.96 1.47
N PHE A 133 -3.01 1.37 2.54
CA PHE A 133 -1.67 0.81 2.59
C PHE A 133 -1.78 -0.70 2.79
N PHE A 134 -1.14 -1.47 1.92
CA PHE A 134 -1.14 -2.92 1.98
C PHE A 134 0.28 -3.41 2.26
N SER A 135 0.47 -4.09 3.38
CA SER A 135 1.77 -4.66 3.76
C SER A 135 1.92 -6.11 3.36
N PHE A 136 3.16 -6.50 3.09
CA PHE A 136 3.53 -7.87 2.73
C PHE A 136 4.66 -8.35 3.64
N GLY A 137 4.64 -9.65 3.94
CA GLY A 137 5.75 -10.28 4.64
C GLY A 137 7.05 -10.24 3.82
N PRO A 138 8.20 -10.45 4.46
CA PRO A 138 9.43 -10.72 3.74
C PRO A 138 9.24 -11.93 2.80
N LEU A 139 9.97 -11.93 1.69
CA LEU A 139 9.98 -13.10 0.79
C LEU A 139 10.45 -14.30 1.60
N GLU A 140 9.66 -15.38 1.62
CA GLU A 140 10.16 -16.64 2.17
C GLU A 140 11.43 -17.02 1.40
N PRO A 141 12.56 -17.26 2.09
CA PRO A 141 13.75 -17.76 1.42
C PRO A 141 13.37 -19.08 0.76
N LYS A 142 13.58 -19.20 -0.56
CA LYS A 142 13.45 -20.47 -1.27
C LYS A 142 14.27 -21.51 -0.49
N THR A 143 13.59 -22.41 0.19
CA THR A 143 14.23 -23.53 0.91
C THR A 143 15.21 -24.20 -0.06
N PRO A 144 16.49 -24.31 0.29
CA PRO A 144 17.41 -25.15 -0.46
C PRO A 144 16.84 -26.56 -0.47
N VAL A 145 16.79 -27.16 -1.66
CA VAL A 145 16.42 -28.57 -1.84
C VAL A 145 17.21 -29.42 -0.81
N PRO A 146 16.55 -30.31 -0.03
CA PRO A 146 17.22 -31.02 1.05
C PRO A 146 18.30 -31.95 0.48
N GLY A 147 19.56 -31.60 0.70
CA GLY A 147 20.68 -32.34 0.14
C GLY A 147 22.06 -31.91 0.57
N THR A 148 22.23 -31.14 1.65
CA THR A 148 23.53 -31.04 2.35
C THR A 148 23.26 -30.68 3.80
N ALA A 149 23.62 -31.58 4.71
CA ALA A 149 23.39 -31.46 6.13
C ALA A 149 24.22 -30.32 6.75
N ALA A 150 23.54 -29.44 7.48
CA ALA A 150 24.05 -28.83 8.70
C ALA A 150 22.84 -28.46 9.56
N GLU A 151 22.68 -29.16 10.69
CA GLU A 151 21.81 -28.74 11.78
C GLU A 151 22.24 -27.36 12.24
N VAL A 152 21.36 -26.36 12.08
CA VAL A 152 21.27 -25.25 13.03
C VAL A 152 19.78 -25.00 13.26
N SER A 153 19.34 -25.39 14.45
CA SER A 153 18.06 -24.98 15.00
C SER A 153 18.06 -23.46 15.13
N ALA A 154 17.19 -22.79 14.39
CA ALA A 154 16.84 -21.41 14.63
C ALA A 154 15.32 -21.35 14.71
N THR A 155 14.81 -21.28 15.94
CA THR A 155 13.54 -20.61 16.24
C THR A 155 13.62 -19.21 15.66
N GLU A 156 13.04 -19.02 14.48
CA GLU A 156 12.89 -17.72 13.84
C GLU A 156 11.78 -16.96 14.57
N THR A 157 12.17 -16.28 15.64
CA THR A 157 11.34 -15.29 16.32
C THR A 157 11.14 -14.13 15.33
N LYS A 158 9.92 -13.99 14.81
CA LYS A 158 9.52 -12.89 13.92
C LYS A 158 9.83 -11.53 14.59
N PRO A 159 10.39 -10.53 13.88
CA PRO A 159 11.01 -9.37 14.49
C PRO A 159 10.02 -8.21 14.58
N GLU A 160 9.44 -8.00 15.76
CA GLU A 160 8.61 -6.83 16.07
C GLU A 160 9.34 -5.51 15.72
N SER A 161 10.67 -5.50 15.86
CA SER A 161 11.57 -4.40 15.48
C SER A 161 11.56 -4.06 13.98
N ASP A 162 11.45 -5.05 13.08
CA ASP A 162 11.50 -4.77 11.64
C ASP A 162 10.17 -4.23 11.13
N GLU A 163 9.05 -4.59 11.77
CA GLU A 163 7.73 -4.05 11.42
C GLU A 163 7.60 -2.60 11.88
N GLU A 164 8.07 -2.28 13.08
CA GLU A 164 8.08 -0.90 13.61
C GLU A 164 8.97 0.03 12.77
N GLU A 165 10.16 -0.42 12.38
CA GLU A 165 11.05 0.36 11.48
C GLU A 165 10.41 0.59 10.11
N GLN A 166 9.65 -0.38 9.59
CA GLN A 166 8.95 -0.24 8.31
C GLN A 166 7.76 0.72 8.39
N GLU A 167 7.00 0.72 9.48
CA GLU A 167 5.92 1.70 9.67
C GLU A 167 6.49 3.10 9.89
N ALA A 168 7.58 3.23 10.65
CA ALA A 168 8.27 4.52 10.81
C ALA A 168 8.81 5.04 9.46
N ALA A 169 9.31 4.17 8.59
CA ALA A 169 9.71 4.53 7.24
C ALA A 169 8.53 4.97 6.37
N LEU A 170 7.37 4.32 6.53
CA LEU A 170 6.12 4.69 5.86
C LEU A 170 5.59 6.05 6.34
N ASP A 171 5.67 6.31 7.64
CA ASP A 171 5.32 7.59 8.26
C ASP A 171 6.23 8.70 7.76
N ALA A 172 7.54 8.46 7.75
CA ALA A 172 8.53 9.42 7.24
C ALA A 172 8.31 9.74 5.76
N LEU A 173 8.03 8.72 4.93
CA LEU A 173 7.74 8.93 3.51
C LEU A 173 6.47 9.76 3.32
N SER A 174 5.41 9.45 4.07
CA SER A 174 4.13 10.18 3.99
C SER A 174 4.32 11.65 4.43
N ALA A 175 5.06 11.90 5.50
CA ALA A 175 5.37 13.24 5.97
C ALA A 175 6.25 14.03 4.98
N GLU A 176 7.18 13.37 4.29
CA GLU A 176 8.01 14.00 3.26
C GLU A 176 7.16 14.39 2.03
N GLU A 177 6.22 13.53 1.62
CA GLU A 177 5.27 13.84 0.54
C GLU A 177 4.38 15.04 0.89
N GLU A 178 3.79 15.05 2.10
CA GLU A 178 2.99 16.19 2.58
C GLU A 178 3.81 17.49 2.64
N ALA A 179 5.06 17.43 3.11
CA ALA A 179 5.93 18.61 3.16
C ALA A 179 6.25 19.15 1.75
N LYS A 180 6.41 18.27 0.76
CA LYS A 180 6.63 18.66 -0.64
C LYS A 180 5.38 19.28 -1.25
N GLU A 181 4.20 18.72 -1.04
CA GLU A 181 2.96 19.29 -1.55
C GLU A 181 2.65 20.67 -0.93
N ASN A 182 3.00 20.86 0.35
CA ASN A 182 2.85 22.13 1.04
C ASN A 182 3.90 23.20 0.65
N ALA A 183 4.94 22.84 -0.10
CA ALA A 183 6.01 23.76 -0.50
C ALA A 183 5.73 24.49 -1.83
N PHE A 184 4.65 24.15 -2.55
CA PHE A 184 4.39 24.62 -3.91
C PHE A 184 3.16 25.50 -4.09
#